data_AF-A0A2S6F9C8-F1
#
_entry.id   AF-A0A2S6F9C8-F1
#
_cell.length_a   1.000
_cell.length_b   1.000
_cell.length_c   1.000
_cell.angle_alpha   90.00
_cell.angle_beta   90.00
_cell.angle_gamma   90.00
#
_symmetry.space_group_name_H-M   'P 1'
#
loop_
_entity.id
_entity.type
_entity.pdbx_description
1 polymer ?
#
loop_
_entity_poly.entity_id
_entity_poly.type
_entity_poly.pdbx_seq_one_letter_code
_entity_poly.pdbx_strand_id
1 'polypeptide(L)'
;MSTESSQYNYEALTVESDKKTIENAFSANQNEKFKVKNSTFVVFSDKGLDDKAHQEMESNWKIHLSIAPEDIGKAWDLAYPLLHDKAAQFKVVDMTRAVAAKERNMQQLDTVKHEKEVFIQKYKDGELNLDQLKQQAGALTHGREEWEPHATDAKKLYEFLLQKHDERIQKCENLVKENDRIIQGMQITIYIPPGQEQEMYKLAKEIEQKFQENNIKKGTIYPTDNPLGDYASYRHPGLEYQDAVAIDNYNPDNVDDPLLQISIDNKINSLKELWSQKGNDLGHQNLIKDSITLLETVKSAYQNNEIPPKQAMKIAEASYQVAAQPTIENVNKFKNVESGMRNDSSVPLNVKTAMDKFLGSVYKFFGNLFNKESWKQKGDDILRKVEDTEKFKSDFKQFKSKISDFKAGKENLKDFDVNEEKAPLMPIKLN
;
A
#
# COMPACT_ATOMS: atom_id res chain seq x y z
N MET A 1 -36.17 20.19 13.52
CA MET A 1 -35.43 18.92 13.48
C MET A 1 -36.34 17.87 14.08
N SER A 2 -36.90 16.99 13.25
CA SER A 2 -37.87 15.97 13.66
C SER A 2 -37.19 14.88 14.49
N THR A 3 -37.95 14.29 15.40
CA THR A 3 -37.57 13.18 16.30
C THR A 3 -37.03 11.92 15.59
N GLU A 4 -37.11 11.85 14.27
CA GLU A 4 -36.58 10.76 13.44
C GLU A 4 -35.05 10.71 13.38
N SER A 5 -34.32 11.77 13.76
CA SER A 5 -32.85 11.76 13.71
C SER A 5 -32.20 10.92 14.83
N SER A 6 -32.92 10.61 15.91
CA SER A 6 -32.32 9.97 17.10
C SER A 6 -31.93 8.50 16.88
N GLN A 7 -32.62 7.78 16.01
CA GLN A 7 -32.35 6.36 15.72
C GLN A 7 -31.09 6.12 14.88
N TYR A 8 -30.52 7.19 14.31
CA TYR A 8 -29.33 7.14 13.45
C TYR A 8 -28.09 7.71 14.14
N ASN A 9 -28.20 8.19 15.39
CA ASN A 9 -27.04 8.61 16.17
C ASN A 9 -26.12 7.41 16.42
N TYR A 10 -24.82 7.60 16.22
CA TYR A 10 -23.80 6.60 16.47
C TYR A 10 -23.89 5.96 17.87
N GLU A 11 -24.18 6.75 18.90
CA GLU A 11 -24.32 6.23 20.27
C GLU A 11 -25.47 5.24 20.38
N ALA A 12 -26.60 5.52 19.74
CA ALA A 12 -27.76 4.62 19.72
C ALA A 12 -27.44 3.30 19.01
N LEU A 13 -26.57 3.33 17.99
CA LEU A 13 -26.16 2.13 17.25
C LEU A 13 -25.31 1.15 18.07
N THR A 14 -24.65 1.63 19.12
CA THR A 14 -23.64 0.87 19.89
C THR A 14 -24.11 0.42 21.27
N VAL A 15 -25.38 0.67 21.64
CA VAL A 15 -25.94 0.19 22.92
C VAL A 15 -26.24 -1.31 22.87
N GLU A 16 -25.63 -2.06 23.79
CA GLU A 16 -25.69 -3.54 23.83
C GLU A 16 -27.12 -4.09 23.98
N SER A 17 -27.96 -3.46 24.80
CA SER A 17 -29.34 -3.91 25.07
C SER A 17 -30.25 -3.84 23.84
N ASP A 18 -29.86 -3.08 22.83
CA ASP A 18 -30.78 -2.63 21.78
C ASP A 18 -30.48 -3.28 20.43
N LYS A 19 -29.56 -4.27 20.38
CA LYS A 19 -29.14 -4.91 19.11
C LYS A 19 -30.32 -5.36 18.26
N LYS A 20 -31.17 -6.24 18.82
CA LYS A 20 -32.35 -6.74 18.11
C LYS A 20 -33.37 -5.64 17.88
N THR A 21 -33.47 -4.67 18.79
CA THR A 21 -34.38 -3.53 18.67
C THR A 21 -34.03 -2.70 17.44
N ILE A 22 -32.75 -2.41 17.20
CA ILE A 22 -32.26 -1.64 16.06
C ILE A 22 -32.45 -2.45 14.76
N GLU A 23 -32.02 -3.71 14.74
CA GLU A 23 -32.21 -4.58 13.56
C GLU A 23 -33.70 -4.68 13.19
N ASN A 24 -34.58 -4.84 14.18
CA ASN A 24 -36.02 -4.88 13.97
C ASN A 24 -36.59 -3.53 13.54
N ALA A 25 -36.10 -2.41 14.08
CA ALA A 25 -36.56 -1.07 13.71
C ALA A 25 -36.26 -0.77 12.23
N PHE A 26 -35.04 -1.04 11.77
CA PHE A 26 -34.65 -0.88 10.35
C PHE A 26 -35.41 -1.85 9.43
N SER A 27 -35.62 -3.09 9.88
CA SER A 27 -36.34 -4.10 9.10
C SER A 27 -37.84 -3.79 8.99
N ALA A 28 -38.46 -3.28 10.05
CA ALA A 28 -39.88 -2.96 10.09
C ALA A 28 -40.23 -1.64 9.38
N ASN A 29 -39.28 -0.70 9.29
CA ASN A 29 -39.49 0.56 8.59
C ASN A 29 -39.46 0.35 7.06
N GLN A 30 -40.62 0.47 6.41
CA GLN A 30 -40.74 0.32 4.95
C GLN A 30 -40.06 1.45 4.17
N ASN A 31 -39.88 2.62 4.78
CA ASN A 31 -39.19 3.75 4.16
C ASN A 31 -37.66 3.64 4.28
N GLU A 32 -37.16 2.66 5.04
CA GLU A 32 -35.73 2.47 5.22
C GLU A 32 -35.15 1.62 4.09
N LYS A 33 -34.10 2.15 3.45
CA LYS A 33 -33.41 1.51 2.31
C LYS A 33 -32.59 0.30 2.74
N PHE A 34 -32.06 0.31 3.96
CA PHE A 34 -31.09 -0.70 4.42
C PHE A 34 -31.70 -1.75 5.34
N LYS A 35 -31.27 -3.00 5.17
CA LYS A 35 -31.28 -4.01 6.24
C LYS A 35 -30.01 -3.82 7.09
N VAL A 36 -30.14 -3.96 8.40
CA VAL A 36 -29.03 -3.80 9.34
C VAL A 36 -28.69 -5.13 10.00
N LYS A 37 -27.40 -5.44 10.08
CA LYS A 37 -26.86 -6.54 10.87
C LYS A 37 -25.84 -5.99 11.86
N ASN A 38 -26.10 -6.17 13.14
CA ASN A 38 -25.30 -5.59 14.20
C ASN A 38 -24.42 -6.68 14.86
N SER A 39 -23.12 -6.45 14.92
CA SER A 39 -22.10 -7.36 15.47
C SER A 39 -20.97 -6.51 16.05
N THR A 40 -19.70 -6.87 15.89
CA THR A 40 -18.58 -5.92 16.10
C THR A 40 -18.63 -4.76 15.10
N PHE A 41 -19.31 -4.96 13.97
CA PHE A 41 -19.67 -3.90 13.03
C PHE A 41 -21.19 -3.82 12.90
N VAL A 42 -21.69 -2.61 12.69
CA VAL A 42 -23.04 -2.37 12.22
C VAL A 42 -22.98 -2.28 10.70
N VAL A 43 -23.52 -3.31 10.03
CA VAL A 43 -23.52 -3.45 8.57
C VAL A 43 -24.85 -2.98 8.01
N PHE A 44 -24.78 -2.07 7.05
CA PHE A 44 -25.91 -1.52 6.30
C PHE A 44 -25.85 -2.08 4.89
N SER A 45 -26.89 -2.79 4.49
CA SER A 45 -27.00 -3.44 3.18
C SER A 45 -28.31 -3.03 2.53
N ASP A 46 -28.29 -2.55 1.29
CA ASP A 46 -29.52 -2.20 0.58
C ASP A 46 -30.46 -3.43 0.51
N LYS A 47 -31.75 -3.24 0.81
CA LYS A 47 -32.77 -4.30 0.81
C LYS A 47 -32.96 -4.92 -0.60
N GLY A 48 -32.64 -4.17 -1.65
CA GLY A 48 -32.72 -4.62 -3.04
C GLY A 48 -31.53 -5.46 -3.52
N LEU A 49 -30.47 -5.60 -2.72
CA LEU A 49 -29.32 -6.43 -3.07
C LEU A 49 -29.64 -7.92 -2.88
N ASP A 50 -29.39 -8.69 -3.93
CA ASP A 50 -29.39 -10.14 -3.85
C ASP A 50 -28.09 -10.69 -3.24
N ASP A 51 -28.08 -11.98 -2.89
CA ASP A 51 -26.93 -12.62 -2.26
C ASP A 51 -25.69 -12.65 -3.16
N LYS A 52 -25.90 -12.67 -4.49
CA LYS A 52 -24.80 -12.68 -5.46
C LYS A 52 -24.09 -11.32 -5.47
N ALA A 53 -24.84 -10.23 -5.55
CA ALA A 53 -24.30 -8.88 -5.49
C ALA A 53 -23.58 -8.62 -4.15
N HIS A 54 -24.11 -9.15 -3.05
CA HIS A 54 -23.41 -9.12 -1.76
C HIS A 54 -22.05 -9.81 -1.81
N GLN A 55 -21.99 -11.04 -2.33
CA GLN A 55 -20.75 -11.79 -2.42
C GLN A 55 -19.74 -11.12 -3.35
N GLU A 56 -20.19 -10.62 -4.51
CA GLU A 56 -19.33 -9.89 -5.45
C GLU A 56 -18.68 -8.67 -4.77
N MET A 57 -19.47 -7.85 -4.07
CA MET A 57 -18.95 -6.70 -3.33
C MET A 57 -18.02 -7.06 -2.17
N GLU A 58 -18.28 -8.15 -1.44
CA GLU A 58 -17.41 -8.58 -0.34
C GLU A 58 -16.03 -9.04 -0.83
N SER A 59 -15.97 -9.56 -2.05
CA SER A 59 -14.73 -9.96 -2.72
C SER A 59 -14.06 -8.85 -3.53
N ASN A 60 -14.74 -7.72 -3.77
CA ASN A 60 -14.25 -6.61 -4.58
C ASN A 60 -13.41 -5.60 -3.76
N TRP A 61 -12.92 -4.57 -4.46
CA TRP A 61 -12.33 -3.37 -3.87
C TRP A 61 -13.25 -2.72 -2.83
N LYS A 62 -12.65 -2.18 -1.77
CA LYS A 62 -13.34 -1.47 -0.69
C LYS A 62 -12.57 -0.25 -0.25
N ILE A 63 -13.29 0.80 0.14
CA ILE A 63 -12.75 2.02 0.72
C ILE A 63 -12.92 1.97 2.23
N HIS A 64 -11.89 2.37 2.96
CA HIS A 64 -11.94 2.57 4.41
C HIS A 64 -11.80 4.05 4.73
N LEU A 65 -12.54 4.54 5.71
CA LEU A 65 -12.37 5.87 6.30
C LEU A 65 -11.76 5.73 7.70
N SER A 66 -10.69 6.48 7.96
CA SER A 66 -9.94 6.48 9.21
C SER A 66 -10.19 7.77 9.97
N ILE A 67 -10.84 7.64 11.12
CA ILE A 67 -11.21 8.73 12.01
C ILE A 67 -10.51 8.53 13.35
N ALA A 68 -10.16 9.60 14.05
CA ALA A 68 -9.67 9.45 15.42
C ALA A 68 -10.78 8.85 16.31
N PRO A 69 -10.46 7.91 17.22
CA PRO A 69 -11.48 7.23 18.02
C PRO A 69 -12.46 8.17 18.73
N GLU A 70 -11.99 9.32 19.21
CA GLU A 70 -12.80 10.29 19.94
C GLU A 70 -13.80 11.08 19.08
N ASP A 71 -13.65 11.08 17.75
CA ASP A 71 -14.49 11.84 16.82
C ASP A 71 -15.42 10.95 15.98
N ILE A 72 -15.44 9.63 16.19
CA ILE A 72 -16.23 8.70 15.38
C ILE A 72 -17.72 9.05 15.35
N GLY A 73 -18.31 9.49 16.46
CA GLY A 73 -19.71 9.88 16.53
C GLY A 73 -20.02 11.10 15.65
N LYS A 74 -19.20 12.15 15.75
CA LYS A 74 -19.33 13.36 14.91
C LYS A 74 -19.10 13.05 13.44
N ALA A 75 -18.11 12.22 13.13
CA ALA A 75 -17.82 11.80 11.77
C ALA A 75 -18.97 10.98 11.18
N TRP A 76 -19.59 10.11 11.98
CA TRP A 76 -20.76 9.34 11.57
C TRP A 76 -21.93 10.24 11.19
N ASP A 77 -22.25 11.25 12.00
CA ASP A 77 -23.35 12.19 11.71
C ASP A 77 -23.16 12.94 10.38
N LEU A 78 -21.90 13.15 9.96
CA LEU A 78 -21.56 13.78 8.69
C LEU A 78 -21.54 12.79 7.52
N ALA A 79 -21.03 11.58 7.73
CA ALA A 79 -20.86 10.58 6.69
C ALA A 79 -22.17 9.84 6.36
N TYR A 80 -22.98 9.52 7.37
CA TYR A 80 -24.15 8.67 7.22
C TYR A 80 -25.16 9.20 6.18
N PRO A 81 -25.54 10.49 6.14
CA PRO A 81 -26.47 10.98 5.12
C PRO A 81 -25.96 10.75 3.69
N LEU A 82 -24.64 10.90 3.46
CA LEU A 82 -24.03 10.68 2.14
C LEU A 82 -23.94 9.19 1.79
N LEU A 83 -23.58 8.36 2.77
CA LEU A 83 -23.54 6.91 2.62
C LEU A 83 -24.95 6.33 2.37
N HIS A 84 -25.95 6.83 3.10
CA HIS A 84 -27.34 6.40 2.98
C HIS A 84 -27.88 6.64 1.56
N ASP A 85 -27.65 7.85 1.04
CA ASP A 85 -28.04 8.26 -0.30
C ASP A 85 -27.33 7.43 -1.37
N LYS A 86 -25.99 7.35 -1.32
CA LYS A 86 -25.18 6.94 -2.48
C LYS A 86 -24.59 5.53 -2.40
N ALA A 87 -24.38 4.96 -1.22
CA ALA A 87 -23.78 3.63 -1.09
C ALA A 87 -24.85 2.51 -1.17
N ALA A 88 -24.44 1.37 -1.71
CA ALA A 88 -25.26 0.15 -1.72
C ALA A 88 -25.02 -0.71 -0.47
N GLN A 89 -23.77 -0.74 0.02
CA GLN A 89 -23.42 -1.43 1.25
C GLN A 89 -22.23 -0.75 1.94
N PHE A 90 -22.33 -0.61 3.25
CA PHE A 90 -21.25 -0.08 4.08
C PHE A 90 -21.37 -0.63 5.49
N LYS A 91 -20.33 -0.43 6.30
CA LYS A 91 -20.37 -0.75 7.72
C LYS A 91 -19.60 0.27 8.53
N VAL A 92 -19.97 0.39 9.79
CA VAL A 92 -19.23 1.16 10.79
C VAL A 92 -18.91 0.26 11.97
N VAL A 93 -17.73 0.43 12.56
CA VAL A 93 -17.34 -0.27 13.78
C VAL A 93 -18.22 0.15 14.95
N ASP A 94 -18.58 -0.80 15.80
CA ASP A 94 -19.09 -0.53 17.15
C ASP A 94 -17.87 -0.41 18.08
N MET A 95 -17.49 0.82 18.44
CA MET A 95 -16.26 1.06 19.21
C MET A 95 -16.31 0.42 20.60
N THR A 96 -17.48 0.37 21.24
CA THR A 96 -17.66 -0.29 22.55
C THR A 96 -17.32 -1.77 22.44
N ARG A 97 -17.89 -2.45 21.44
CA ARG A 97 -17.63 -3.87 21.22
C ARG A 97 -16.21 -4.14 20.72
N ALA A 98 -15.65 -3.27 19.89
CA ALA A 98 -14.29 -3.42 19.38
C ALA A 98 -13.26 -3.33 20.52
N VAL A 99 -13.40 -2.37 21.44
CA VAL A 99 -12.55 -2.25 22.63
C VAL A 99 -12.71 -3.46 23.55
N ALA A 100 -13.95 -3.87 23.85
CA ALA A 100 -14.19 -5.06 24.67
C ALA A 100 -13.65 -6.35 24.00
N ALA A 101 -13.72 -6.45 22.67
CA ALA A 101 -13.14 -7.56 21.92
C ALA A 101 -11.62 -7.57 22.01
N LYS A 102 -10.97 -6.40 21.91
CA LYS A 102 -9.53 -6.27 22.09
C LYS A 102 -9.11 -6.78 23.47
N GLU A 103 -9.78 -6.36 24.53
CA GLU A 103 -9.47 -6.78 25.89
C GLU A 103 -9.59 -8.30 26.07
N ARG A 104 -10.68 -8.90 25.57
CA ARG A 104 -10.85 -10.36 25.57
C ARG A 104 -9.75 -11.08 24.78
N ASN A 105 -9.41 -10.57 23.60
CA ASN A 105 -8.37 -11.15 22.76
C ASN A 105 -6.97 -11.02 23.38
N MET A 106 -6.69 -9.94 24.11
CA MET A 106 -5.47 -9.79 24.90
C MET A 106 -5.39 -10.80 26.04
N GLN A 107 -6.47 -10.99 26.81
CA GLN A 107 -6.52 -12.00 27.87
C GLN A 107 -6.34 -13.43 27.31
N GLN A 108 -6.95 -13.70 26.16
CA GLN A 108 -6.77 -14.98 25.47
C GLN A 108 -5.34 -15.19 24.99
N LEU A 109 -4.70 -14.14 24.45
CA LEU A 109 -3.29 -14.16 24.06
C LEU A 109 -2.37 -14.47 25.24
N ASP A 110 -2.58 -13.82 26.38
CA ASP A 110 -1.81 -14.06 27.60
C ASP A 110 -1.99 -15.48 28.12
N THR A 111 -3.23 -15.98 28.09
CA THR A 111 -3.56 -17.36 28.47
C THR A 111 -2.82 -18.37 27.58
N VAL A 112 -2.85 -18.17 26.27
CA VAL A 112 -2.20 -19.05 25.29
C VAL A 112 -0.67 -19.01 25.40
N LYS A 113 -0.09 -17.84 25.69
CA LYS A 113 1.35 -17.71 25.98
C LYS A 113 1.74 -18.50 27.23
N HIS A 114 0.96 -18.35 28.30
CA HIS A 114 1.18 -19.10 29.54
C HIS A 114 1.02 -20.62 29.35
N GLU A 115 0.00 -21.06 28.61
CA GLU A 115 -0.20 -22.47 28.26
C GLU A 115 1.04 -23.06 27.55
N LYS A 116 1.63 -22.31 26.60
CA LYS A 116 2.86 -22.71 25.91
C LYS A 116 4.05 -22.83 26.89
N GLU A 117 4.21 -21.88 27.80
CA GLU A 117 5.29 -21.92 28.80
C GLU A 117 5.17 -23.15 29.72
N VAL A 118 3.95 -23.43 30.20
CA VAL A 118 3.66 -24.62 31.01
C VAL A 118 3.93 -25.90 30.20
N PHE A 119 3.53 -25.95 28.93
CA PHE A 119 3.80 -27.08 28.04
C PHE A 119 5.31 -27.36 27.91
N ILE A 120 6.10 -26.32 27.62
CA ILE A 120 7.56 -26.41 27.52
C ILE A 120 8.17 -26.91 28.84
N GLN A 121 7.73 -26.37 29.97
CA GLN A 121 8.27 -26.71 31.28
C GLN A 121 7.99 -28.18 31.63
N LYS A 122 6.73 -28.64 31.46
CA LYS A 122 6.36 -30.05 31.70
C LYS A 122 7.16 -31.03 30.84
N TYR A 123 7.44 -30.69 29.58
CA TYR A 123 8.29 -31.52 28.73
C TYR A 123 9.73 -31.59 29.25
N LYS A 124 10.31 -30.45 29.66
CA LYS A 124 11.66 -30.37 30.24
C LYS A 124 11.80 -31.16 31.55
N ASP A 125 10.74 -31.16 32.37
CA ASP A 125 10.69 -31.87 33.64
C ASP A 125 10.44 -33.38 33.47
N GLY A 126 10.25 -33.86 32.23
CA GLY A 126 9.99 -35.27 31.93
C GLY A 126 8.56 -35.72 32.23
N GLU A 127 7.65 -34.78 32.49
CA GLU A 127 6.24 -35.04 32.79
C GLU A 127 5.39 -35.35 31.56
N LEU A 128 5.93 -35.15 30.35
CA LEU A 128 5.25 -35.41 29.08
C LEU A 128 5.97 -36.51 28.28
N ASN A 129 5.51 -37.75 28.47
CA ASN A 129 5.86 -38.87 27.60
C ASN A 129 5.02 -38.84 26.30
N LEU A 130 5.32 -39.76 25.38
CA LEU A 130 4.65 -39.83 24.08
C LEU A 130 3.13 -39.91 24.19
N ASP A 131 2.58 -40.71 25.11
CA ASP A 131 1.13 -40.86 25.23
C ASP A 131 0.46 -39.62 25.81
N GLN A 132 1.11 -38.92 26.74
CA GLN A 132 0.63 -37.63 27.25
C GLN A 132 0.68 -36.54 26.16
N LEU A 133 1.70 -36.54 25.30
CA LEU A 133 1.78 -35.65 24.14
C LEU A 133 0.64 -35.93 23.14
N LYS A 134 0.34 -37.20 22.86
CA LYS A 134 -0.80 -37.59 22.00
C LYS A 134 -2.14 -37.11 22.56
N GLN A 135 -2.33 -37.16 23.88
CA GLN A 135 -3.54 -36.64 24.53
C GLN A 135 -3.68 -35.13 24.36
N GLN A 136 -2.58 -34.38 24.44
CA GLN A 136 -2.60 -32.93 24.24
C GLN A 136 -2.76 -32.52 22.77
N ALA A 137 -2.28 -33.35 21.84
CA ALA A 137 -2.35 -33.05 20.41
C ALA A 137 -3.79 -32.80 19.93
N GLY A 138 -4.77 -33.52 20.46
CA GLY A 138 -6.18 -33.37 20.09
C GLY A 138 -6.77 -31.98 20.40
N ALA A 139 -6.21 -31.24 21.37
CA ALA A 139 -6.68 -29.89 21.69
C ALA A 139 -6.06 -28.79 20.79
N LEU A 140 -4.97 -29.12 20.08
CA LEU A 140 -4.17 -28.17 19.31
C LEU A 140 -4.26 -28.37 17.80
N THR A 141 -4.94 -29.43 17.34
CA THR A 141 -5.00 -29.85 15.94
C THR A 141 -6.44 -30.07 15.48
N HIS A 142 -6.65 -30.12 14.17
CA HIS A 142 -7.98 -30.33 13.59
C HIS A 142 -8.40 -31.81 13.53
N GLY A 143 -7.45 -32.73 13.69
CA GLY A 143 -7.69 -34.15 13.58
C GLY A 143 -6.44 -34.98 13.85
N ARG A 144 -6.63 -36.30 13.94
CA ARG A 144 -5.56 -37.25 14.27
C ARG A 144 -4.51 -37.32 13.17
N GLU A 145 -4.95 -37.25 11.93
CA GLU A 145 -4.16 -37.25 10.71
C GLU A 145 -3.09 -36.15 10.66
N GLU A 146 -3.29 -35.05 11.39
CA GLU A 146 -2.35 -33.92 11.42
C GLU A 146 -1.12 -34.22 12.27
N TRP A 147 -1.28 -34.85 13.43
CA TRP A 147 -0.21 -35.07 14.39
C TRP A 147 0.34 -36.49 14.43
N GLU A 148 -0.46 -37.49 14.01
CA GLU A 148 -0.05 -38.90 14.05
C GLU A 148 1.25 -39.18 13.27
N PRO A 149 1.51 -38.58 12.10
CA PRO A 149 2.79 -38.74 11.41
C PRO A 149 4.01 -38.28 12.22
N HIS A 150 3.80 -37.35 13.18
CA HIS A 150 4.84 -36.82 14.06
C HIS A 150 4.98 -37.62 15.36
N ALA A 151 4.05 -38.53 15.65
CA ALA A 151 4.02 -39.35 16.87
C ALA A 151 4.93 -40.59 16.81
N THR A 152 5.99 -40.57 15.99
CA THR A 152 6.98 -41.67 15.92
C THR A 152 7.83 -41.76 17.18
N ASP A 153 8.07 -40.61 17.82
CA ASP A 153 8.78 -40.49 19.09
C ASP A 153 8.35 -39.20 19.81
N ALA A 154 8.58 -39.12 21.12
CA ALA A 154 8.12 -38.01 21.94
C ALA A 154 8.73 -36.66 21.50
N LYS A 155 9.98 -36.65 21.03
CA LYS A 155 10.67 -35.41 20.65
C LYS A 155 10.04 -34.80 19.41
N LYS A 156 9.81 -35.58 18.36
CA LYS A 156 9.17 -35.07 17.13
C LYS A 156 7.76 -34.57 17.37
N LEU A 157 6.97 -35.29 18.17
CA LEU A 157 5.62 -34.84 18.49
C LEU A 157 5.65 -33.56 19.33
N TYR A 158 6.57 -33.45 20.29
CA TYR A 158 6.77 -32.22 21.05
C TYR A 158 7.13 -31.02 20.16
N GLU A 159 8.08 -31.18 19.23
CA GLU A 159 8.49 -30.11 18.30
C GLU A 159 7.30 -29.67 17.42
N PHE A 160 6.51 -30.61 16.91
CA PHE A 160 5.29 -30.32 16.17
C PHE A 160 4.25 -29.57 17.02
N LEU A 161 3.98 -30.03 18.25
CA LEU A 161 3.00 -29.37 19.13
C LEU A 161 3.48 -27.99 19.60
N LEU A 162 4.79 -27.80 19.76
CA LEU A 162 5.37 -26.49 20.04
C LEU A 162 5.10 -25.51 18.91
N GLN A 163 5.23 -25.94 17.65
CA GLN A 163 4.86 -25.15 16.48
C GLN A 163 3.35 -24.82 16.49
N LYS A 164 2.47 -25.77 16.86
CA LYS A 164 1.03 -25.52 16.97
C LYS A 164 0.68 -24.47 18.03
N HIS A 165 1.40 -24.46 19.16
CA HIS A 165 1.29 -23.37 20.13
C HIS A 165 1.69 -22.03 19.53
N ASP A 166 2.78 -21.97 18.76
CA ASP A 166 3.22 -20.74 18.06
C ASP A 166 2.18 -20.25 17.06
N GLU A 167 1.58 -21.14 16.27
CA GLU A 167 0.48 -20.80 15.35
C GLU A 167 -0.73 -20.23 16.10
N ARG A 168 -1.10 -20.83 17.25
CA ARG A 168 -2.20 -20.33 18.09
C ARG A 168 -1.90 -18.98 18.73
N ILE A 169 -0.66 -18.75 19.18
CA ILE A 169 -0.20 -17.43 19.64
C ILE A 169 -0.34 -16.41 18.51
N GLN A 170 0.23 -16.71 17.33
CA GLN A 170 0.22 -15.79 16.19
C GLN A 170 -1.21 -15.42 15.78
N LYS A 171 -2.14 -16.39 15.80
CA LYS A 171 -3.56 -16.14 15.55
C LYS A 171 -4.17 -15.16 16.56
N CYS A 172 -3.88 -15.33 17.86
CA CYS A 172 -4.36 -14.41 18.90
C CYS A 172 -3.72 -13.02 18.77
N GLU A 173 -2.43 -12.94 18.43
CA GLU A 173 -1.76 -11.66 18.17
C GLU A 173 -2.38 -10.94 16.97
N ASN A 174 -2.73 -11.66 15.91
CA ASN A 174 -3.41 -11.10 14.75
C ASN A 174 -4.80 -10.55 15.12
N LEU A 175 -5.58 -11.26 15.95
CA LEU A 175 -6.87 -10.77 16.43
C LEU A 175 -6.73 -9.46 17.23
N VAL A 176 -5.74 -9.36 18.12
CA VAL A 176 -5.47 -8.13 18.88
C VAL A 176 -5.07 -6.99 17.92
N LYS A 177 -4.17 -7.26 16.97
CA LYS A 177 -3.76 -6.27 15.96
C LYS A 177 -4.93 -5.80 15.10
N GLU A 178 -5.85 -6.69 14.73
CA GLU A 178 -7.02 -6.32 13.92
C GLU A 178 -7.97 -5.44 14.73
N ASN A 179 -8.17 -5.72 16.02
CA ASN A 179 -8.93 -4.81 16.88
C ASN A 179 -8.25 -3.45 17.00
N ASP A 180 -6.93 -3.41 17.20
CA ASP A 180 -6.19 -2.16 17.21
C ASP A 180 -6.34 -1.37 15.91
N ARG A 181 -6.21 -2.05 14.77
CA ARG A 181 -6.39 -1.46 13.44
C ARG A 181 -7.74 -0.76 13.32
N ILE A 182 -8.84 -1.43 13.68
CA ILE A 182 -10.20 -0.88 13.51
C ILE A 182 -10.61 0.11 14.61
N ILE A 183 -9.91 0.11 15.75
CA ILE A 183 -10.10 1.11 16.81
C ILE A 183 -9.40 2.40 16.39
N GLN A 184 -8.13 2.32 15.96
CA GLN A 184 -7.30 3.49 15.65
C GLN A 184 -7.59 4.10 14.28
N GLY A 185 -8.21 3.36 13.37
CA GLY A 185 -8.55 3.80 12.02
C GLY A 185 -9.50 2.82 11.33
N MET A 186 -9.71 2.96 10.02
CA MET A 186 -10.51 2.00 9.23
C MET A 186 -11.95 1.76 9.74
N GLN A 187 -12.53 2.70 10.51
CA GLN A 187 -13.77 2.49 11.25
C GLN A 187 -14.99 2.34 10.34
N ILE A 188 -15.01 3.04 9.22
CA ILE A 188 -16.08 2.95 8.23
C ILE A 188 -15.53 2.24 6.99
N THR A 189 -16.24 1.23 6.50
CA THR A 189 -15.92 0.56 5.23
C THR A 189 -17.06 0.77 4.24
N ILE A 190 -16.73 1.24 3.04
CA ILE A 190 -17.63 1.35 1.89
C ILE A 190 -17.30 0.20 0.95
N TYR A 191 -18.28 -0.67 0.71
CA TYR A 191 -18.14 -1.76 -0.27
C TYR A 191 -18.46 -1.22 -1.65
N ILE A 192 -17.62 -1.54 -2.64
CA ILE A 192 -17.74 -0.97 -3.98
C ILE A 192 -18.41 -1.98 -4.91
N PRO A 193 -19.60 -1.69 -5.46
CA PRO A 193 -20.15 -2.46 -6.55
C PRO A 193 -19.21 -2.46 -7.77
N PRO A 194 -18.99 -3.61 -8.44
CA PRO A 194 -18.16 -3.66 -9.64
C PRO A 194 -18.58 -2.62 -10.69
N GLY A 195 -17.62 -1.83 -11.18
CA GLY A 195 -17.86 -0.76 -12.15
C GLY A 195 -18.35 0.57 -11.56
N GLN A 196 -18.47 0.70 -10.23
CA GLN A 196 -18.82 1.94 -9.54
C GLN A 196 -17.65 2.54 -8.73
N GLU A 197 -16.41 2.18 -9.07
CA GLU A 197 -15.23 2.58 -8.31
C GLU A 197 -15.01 4.10 -8.33
N GLN A 198 -15.29 4.74 -9.47
CA GLN A 198 -15.18 6.19 -9.62
C GLN A 198 -16.24 6.93 -8.79
N GLU A 199 -17.47 6.43 -8.78
CA GLU A 199 -18.59 6.97 -8.00
C GLU A 199 -18.31 6.85 -6.51
N MET A 200 -17.85 5.68 -6.04
CA MET A 200 -17.52 5.47 -4.63
C MET A 200 -16.29 6.27 -4.20
N TYR A 201 -15.32 6.49 -5.08
CA TYR A 201 -14.23 7.43 -4.83
C TYR A 201 -14.73 8.87 -4.66
N LYS A 202 -15.63 9.34 -5.53
CA LYS A 202 -16.23 10.68 -5.40
C LYS A 202 -17.00 10.84 -4.11
N LEU A 203 -17.78 9.82 -3.72
CA LEU A 203 -18.46 9.77 -2.43
C LEU A 203 -17.47 9.88 -1.27
N ALA A 204 -16.39 9.09 -1.28
CA ALA A 204 -15.37 9.15 -0.24
C ALA A 204 -14.73 10.56 -0.16
N LYS A 205 -14.43 11.20 -1.30
CA LYS A 205 -13.91 12.57 -1.35
C LYS A 205 -14.88 13.60 -0.78
N GLU A 206 -16.16 13.48 -1.07
CA GLU A 206 -17.19 14.35 -0.50
C GLU A 206 -17.27 14.21 1.02
N ILE A 207 -17.19 12.97 1.53
CA ILE A 207 -17.11 12.71 2.97
C ILE A 207 -15.84 13.30 3.59
N GLU A 208 -14.67 13.11 2.96
CA GLU A 208 -13.40 13.70 3.43
C GLU A 208 -13.50 15.22 3.52
N GLN A 209 -14.09 15.87 2.51
CA GLN A 209 -14.28 17.32 2.51
C GLN A 209 -15.15 17.74 3.71
N LYS A 210 -16.24 17.01 4.00
CA LYS A 210 -17.07 17.29 5.18
C LYS A 210 -16.30 17.10 6.48
N PHE A 211 -15.44 16.09 6.57
CA PHE A 211 -14.59 15.88 7.74
C PHE A 211 -13.61 17.03 7.96
N GLN A 212 -12.96 17.50 6.89
CA GLN A 212 -12.06 18.64 6.93
C GLN A 212 -12.79 19.94 7.32
N GLU A 213 -13.93 20.24 6.70
CA GLU A 213 -14.77 21.41 7.00
C GLU A 213 -15.21 21.46 8.48
N ASN A 214 -15.37 20.29 9.10
CA ASN A 214 -15.85 20.15 10.49
C ASN A 214 -14.73 19.80 11.49
N ASN A 215 -13.46 19.89 11.08
CA ASN A 215 -12.29 19.61 11.93
C ASN A 215 -12.32 18.24 12.61
N ILE A 216 -12.87 17.22 11.93
CA ILE A 216 -12.79 15.83 12.38
C ILE A 216 -11.32 15.42 12.41
N LYS A 217 -10.83 14.83 13.50
CA LYS A 217 -9.45 14.36 13.54
C LYS A 217 -9.28 13.09 12.71
N LYS A 218 -8.14 13.01 12.01
CA LYS A 218 -7.75 11.85 11.19
C LYS A 218 -7.40 10.66 12.09
N GLY A 219 -7.84 9.47 11.69
CA GLY A 219 -7.40 8.20 12.25
C GLY A 219 -6.14 7.68 11.57
N THR A 220 -5.72 6.48 11.96
CA THR A 220 -4.57 5.81 11.37
C THR A 220 -4.98 5.06 10.10
N ILE A 221 -4.48 5.47 8.94
CA ILE A 221 -4.56 4.65 7.73
C ILE A 221 -3.62 3.45 7.91
N TYR A 222 -4.17 2.24 7.85
CA TYR A 222 -3.39 1.03 8.09
C TYR A 222 -2.40 0.76 6.94
N PRO A 223 -1.16 0.28 7.20
CA PRO A 223 -0.13 0.18 6.15
C PRO A 223 -0.47 -0.71 4.95
N THR A 224 -1.42 -1.63 5.11
CA THR A 224 -1.88 -2.53 4.04
C THR A 224 -2.95 -1.90 3.15
N ASP A 225 -3.30 -0.64 3.36
CA ASP A 225 -4.24 0.08 2.51
C ASP A 225 -3.48 1.12 1.70
N ASN A 226 -3.92 1.37 0.46
CA ASN A 226 -3.37 2.47 -0.32
C ASN A 226 -4.15 3.76 -0.02
N PRO A 227 -3.50 4.87 0.36
CA PRO A 227 -4.19 6.13 0.62
C PRO A 227 -4.85 6.72 -0.65
N LEU A 228 -6.09 7.20 -0.50
CA LEU A 228 -6.81 8.05 -1.46
C LEU A 228 -6.84 9.51 -1.03
N GLY A 229 -6.66 9.76 0.26
CA GLY A 229 -6.63 11.08 0.85
C GLY A 229 -6.17 11.03 2.29
N ASP A 230 -6.68 11.96 3.08
CA ASP A 230 -6.31 12.16 4.47
C ASP A 230 -7.01 11.21 5.45
N TYR A 231 -8.22 10.76 5.08
CA TYR A 231 -9.04 9.84 5.88
C TYR A 231 -9.31 8.56 5.11
N ALA A 232 -9.44 8.65 3.78
CA ALA A 232 -9.82 7.57 2.91
C ALA A 232 -8.60 6.78 2.40
N SER A 233 -8.75 5.47 2.42
CA SER A 233 -7.83 4.50 1.83
C SER A 233 -8.61 3.37 1.17
N TYR A 234 -7.96 2.52 0.39
CA TYR A 234 -8.63 1.38 -0.24
C TYR A 234 -7.72 0.15 -0.31
N ARG A 235 -8.36 -1.01 -0.44
CA ARG A 235 -7.69 -2.29 -0.66
C ARG A 235 -8.62 -3.30 -1.33
N HIS A 236 -8.01 -4.30 -1.95
CA HIS A 236 -8.64 -5.54 -2.35
C HIS A 236 -8.48 -6.59 -1.22
N PRO A 237 -9.54 -7.35 -0.85
CA PRO A 237 -9.44 -8.38 0.18
C PRO A 237 -8.66 -9.62 -0.25
N GLY A 238 -8.53 -9.83 -1.56
CA GLY A 238 -8.03 -11.05 -2.19
C GLY A 238 -9.17 -11.85 -2.84
N LEU A 239 -8.83 -12.70 -3.81
CA LEU A 239 -9.75 -13.65 -4.44
C LEU A 239 -10.27 -14.65 -3.39
N GLU A 240 -9.36 -15.07 -2.51
CA GLU A 240 -9.71 -15.65 -1.22
C GLU A 240 -9.52 -14.57 -0.16
N TYR A 241 -10.48 -14.47 0.76
CA TYR A 241 -10.43 -13.46 1.80
C TYR A 241 -9.15 -13.59 2.63
N GLN A 242 -8.34 -12.54 2.65
CA GLN A 242 -7.12 -12.46 3.46
C GLN A 242 -7.23 -11.36 4.51
N ASP A 243 -6.93 -11.71 5.76
CA ASP A 243 -6.94 -10.79 6.89
C ASP A 243 -5.94 -9.64 6.68
N ALA A 244 -6.35 -8.43 7.07
CA ALA A 244 -5.54 -7.25 6.81
C ALA A 244 -4.21 -7.25 7.54
N VAL A 245 -4.20 -7.76 8.77
CA VAL A 245 -2.98 -7.89 9.59
C VAL A 245 -2.05 -9.02 9.14
N ALA A 246 -2.50 -9.90 8.25
CA ALA A 246 -1.75 -11.08 7.81
C ALA A 246 -1.07 -10.90 6.45
N ILE A 247 -1.29 -9.76 5.78
CA ILE A 247 -0.75 -9.48 4.46
C ILE A 247 0.11 -8.22 4.47
N ASP A 248 1.07 -8.15 3.55
CA ASP A 248 2.00 -7.02 3.46
C ASP A 248 1.61 -5.96 2.42
N ASN A 249 0.46 -6.14 1.75
CA ASN A 249 0.06 -5.27 0.65
C ASN A 249 -1.46 -5.11 0.52
N TYR A 250 -1.88 -4.06 -0.20
CA TYR A 250 -3.29 -3.70 -0.39
C TYR A 250 -4.02 -4.47 -1.50
N ASN A 251 -3.29 -5.30 -2.26
CA ASN A 251 -3.80 -6.04 -3.41
C ASN A 251 -3.05 -7.38 -3.53
N PRO A 252 -3.37 -8.36 -2.67
CA PRO A 252 -2.55 -9.55 -2.47
C PRO A 252 -2.40 -10.39 -3.75
N ASP A 253 -3.47 -10.48 -4.53
CA ASP A 253 -3.52 -11.27 -5.77
C ASP A 253 -3.13 -10.45 -7.01
N ASN A 254 -2.74 -9.18 -6.84
CA ASN A 254 -2.40 -8.25 -7.93
C ASN A 254 -3.52 -8.17 -9.00
N VAL A 255 -4.78 -8.13 -8.56
CA VAL A 255 -5.91 -7.89 -9.46
C VAL A 255 -5.81 -6.49 -10.08
N ASP A 256 -6.52 -6.26 -11.18
CA ASP A 256 -6.54 -4.94 -11.79
C ASP A 256 -7.04 -3.88 -10.80
N ASP A 257 -6.33 -2.75 -10.72
CA ASP A 257 -6.60 -1.67 -9.76
C ASP A 257 -7.30 -0.48 -10.45
N PRO A 258 -8.63 -0.38 -10.33
CA PRO A 258 -9.42 0.66 -10.96
C PRO A 258 -9.21 2.05 -10.33
N LEU A 259 -8.56 2.12 -9.16
CA LEU A 259 -8.29 3.35 -8.42
C LEU A 259 -6.81 3.75 -8.45
N LEU A 260 -5.92 2.93 -9.03
CA LEU A 260 -4.47 3.21 -9.09
C LEU A 260 -4.19 4.56 -9.76
N GLN A 261 -4.84 4.83 -10.90
CA GLN A 261 -4.63 6.09 -11.61
C GLN A 261 -5.02 7.30 -10.74
N ILE A 262 -6.15 7.21 -10.03
CA ILE A 262 -6.60 8.24 -9.10
C ILE A 262 -5.59 8.43 -7.98
N SER A 263 -5.05 7.34 -7.43
CA SER A 263 -4.04 7.42 -6.37
C SER A 263 -2.76 8.14 -6.84
N ILE A 264 -2.29 7.85 -8.07
CA ILE A 264 -1.15 8.56 -8.66
C ILE A 264 -1.47 10.05 -8.86
N ASP A 265 -2.67 10.38 -9.34
CA ASP A 265 -3.11 11.77 -9.54
C ASP A 265 -3.17 12.54 -8.23
N ASN A 266 -3.66 11.93 -7.15
CA ASN A 266 -3.69 12.54 -5.84
C ASN A 266 -2.28 12.84 -5.31
N LYS A 267 -1.34 11.90 -5.46
CA LYS A 267 0.07 12.11 -5.10
C LYS A 267 0.71 13.25 -5.89
N ILE A 268 0.43 13.35 -7.19
CA ILE A 268 0.89 14.47 -8.03
C ILE A 268 0.35 15.80 -7.51
N ASN A 269 -0.95 15.87 -7.21
CA ASN A 269 -1.58 17.09 -6.74
C ASN A 269 -1.06 17.53 -5.36
N SER A 270 -0.91 16.59 -4.42
CA SER A 270 -0.29 16.88 -3.12
C SER A 270 1.13 17.40 -3.25
N LEU A 271 1.94 16.86 -4.17
CA LEU A 271 3.28 17.40 -4.45
C LEU A 271 3.23 18.80 -5.07
N LYS A 272 2.25 19.11 -5.94
CA LYS A 272 2.06 20.46 -6.50
C LYS A 272 1.68 21.49 -5.42
N GLU A 273 0.84 21.10 -4.47
CA GLU A 273 0.48 21.92 -3.30
C GLU A 273 1.70 22.16 -2.40
N LEU A 274 2.44 21.10 -2.06
CA LEU A 274 3.69 21.20 -1.29
C LEU A 274 4.73 22.09 -1.97
N TRP A 275 4.86 21.97 -3.31
CA TRP A 275 5.75 22.81 -4.10
C TRP A 275 5.37 24.30 -3.98
N SER A 276 4.07 24.60 -3.97
CA SER A 276 3.55 25.97 -3.84
C SER A 276 3.74 26.56 -2.44
N GLN A 277 3.73 25.72 -1.39
CA GLN A 277 3.89 26.15 0.00
C GLN A 277 5.35 26.34 0.44
N LYS A 278 6.28 25.56 -0.11
CA LYS A 278 7.70 25.58 0.29
C LYS A 278 8.43 26.77 -0.33
N GLY A 279 8.51 27.86 0.44
CA GLY A 279 9.31 29.04 0.12
C GLY A 279 10.82 28.74 0.05
N ASN A 280 11.44 29.19 -1.04
CA ASN A 280 12.88 29.41 -1.28
C ASN A 280 13.89 28.25 -1.20
N ASP A 281 13.55 27.04 -0.74
CA ASP A 281 14.46 25.89 -0.84
C ASP A 281 14.48 25.32 -2.27
N LEU A 282 15.36 25.88 -3.11
CA LEU A 282 15.54 25.44 -4.49
C LEU A 282 15.91 23.95 -4.59
N GLY A 283 16.60 23.38 -3.59
CA GLY A 283 16.93 21.96 -3.54
C GLY A 283 15.67 21.10 -3.39
N HIS A 284 14.83 21.42 -2.40
CA HIS A 284 13.58 20.69 -2.16
C HIS A 284 12.60 20.85 -3.33
N GLN A 285 12.51 22.06 -3.90
CA GLN A 285 11.64 22.33 -5.06
C GLN A 285 12.03 21.48 -6.29
N ASN A 286 13.32 21.35 -6.57
CA ASN A 286 13.79 20.49 -7.66
C ASN A 286 13.48 19.01 -7.41
N LEU A 287 13.64 18.55 -6.16
CA LEU A 287 13.28 17.19 -5.77
C LEU A 287 11.78 16.91 -5.99
N ILE A 288 10.92 17.84 -5.56
CA ILE A 288 9.47 17.72 -5.75
C ILE A 288 9.12 17.71 -7.24
N LYS A 289 9.67 18.65 -8.02
CA LYS A 289 9.44 18.74 -9.48
C LYS A 289 9.81 17.45 -10.21
N ASP A 290 10.96 16.87 -9.92
CA ASP A 290 11.38 15.63 -10.58
C ASP A 290 10.56 14.42 -10.11
N SER A 291 10.06 14.40 -8.87
CA SER A 291 9.10 13.39 -8.41
C SER A 291 7.79 13.49 -9.19
N ILE A 292 7.26 14.70 -9.39
CA ILE A 292 6.06 14.92 -10.21
C ILE A 292 6.28 14.38 -11.64
N THR A 293 7.42 14.71 -12.28
CA THR A 293 7.75 14.19 -13.61
C THR A 293 7.82 12.66 -13.65
N LEU A 294 8.41 12.04 -12.62
CA LEU A 294 8.44 10.59 -12.51
C LEU A 294 7.02 10.00 -12.38
N LEU A 295 6.18 10.57 -11.53
CA LEU A 295 4.79 10.12 -11.36
C LEU A 295 3.97 10.25 -12.64
N GLU A 296 4.11 11.35 -13.39
CA GLU A 296 3.44 11.54 -14.69
C GLU A 296 3.91 10.52 -15.73
N THR A 297 5.20 10.17 -15.70
CA THR A 297 5.78 9.13 -16.57
C THR A 297 5.25 7.74 -16.21
N VAL A 298 5.21 7.41 -14.92
CA VAL A 298 4.65 6.14 -14.41
C VAL A 298 3.17 6.02 -14.75
N LYS A 299 2.40 7.10 -14.56
CA LYS A 299 0.98 7.16 -14.92
C LYS A 299 0.77 6.84 -16.40
N SER A 300 1.55 7.50 -17.27
CA SER A 300 1.43 7.32 -18.72
C SER A 300 1.78 5.89 -19.14
N ALA A 301 2.88 5.33 -18.59
CA ALA A 301 3.27 3.95 -18.84
C ALA A 301 2.20 2.95 -18.37
N TYR A 302 1.59 3.21 -17.21
CA TYR A 302 0.51 2.38 -16.68
C TYR A 302 -0.71 2.40 -17.59
N GLN A 303 -1.16 3.59 -18.02
CA GLN A 303 -2.30 3.75 -18.93
C GLN A 303 -2.10 3.06 -20.28
N ASN A 304 -0.85 2.97 -20.75
CA ASN A 304 -0.49 2.26 -21.97
C ASN A 304 -0.27 0.75 -21.78
N ASN A 305 -0.54 0.21 -20.58
CA ASN A 305 -0.25 -1.18 -20.19
C ASN A 305 1.24 -1.57 -20.34
N GLU A 306 2.15 -0.59 -20.25
CA GLU A 306 3.59 -0.81 -20.41
C GLU A 306 4.26 -1.21 -19.09
N ILE A 307 3.59 -1.00 -17.94
CA ILE A 307 4.09 -1.36 -16.61
C ILE A 307 2.96 -1.97 -15.75
N PRO A 308 3.19 -3.10 -15.08
CA PRO A 308 2.22 -3.71 -14.17
C PRO A 308 1.78 -2.78 -13.01
N PRO A 309 0.51 -2.87 -12.54
CA PRO A 309 -0.02 -2.06 -11.44
C PRO A 309 0.87 -2.07 -10.19
N LYS A 310 1.35 -3.26 -9.80
CA LYS A 310 2.23 -3.46 -8.65
C LYS A 310 3.52 -2.64 -8.73
N GLN A 311 4.13 -2.58 -9.91
CA GLN A 311 5.38 -1.84 -10.12
C GLN A 311 5.11 -0.34 -10.16
N ALA A 312 4.05 0.08 -10.87
CA ALA A 312 3.62 1.47 -10.90
C ALA A 312 3.39 2.02 -9.49
N MET A 313 2.65 1.28 -8.65
CA MET A 313 2.39 1.68 -7.26
C MET A 313 3.67 1.76 -6.42
N LYS A 314 4.56 0.75 -6.50
CA LYS A 314 5.84 0.75 -5.75
C LYS A 314 6.70 1.97 -6.10
N ILE A 315 6.81 2.31 -7.38
CA ILE A 315 7.57 3.48 -7.83
C ILE A 315 6.89 4.75 -7.33
N ALA A 316 5.58 4.86 -7.50
CA ALA A 316 4.81 6.04 -7.13
C ALA A 316 4.85 6.33 -5.62
N GLU A 317 4.68 5.32 -4.78
CA GLU A 317 4.72 5.46 -3.33
C GLU A 317 6.12 5.88 -2.86
N ALA A 318 7.15 5.18 -3.33
CA ALA A 318 8.52 5.48 -2.91
C ALA A 318 8.99 6.86 -3.38
N SER A 319 8.62 7.31 -4.59
CA SER A 319 8.98 8.64 -5.08
C SER A 319 8.22 9.75 -4.36
N TYR A 320 6.95 9.52 -4.05
CA TYR A 320 6.13 10.44 -3.26
C TYR A 320 6.70 10.62 -1.86
N GLN A 321 6.96 9.53 -1.13
CA GLN A 321 7.49 9.58 0.23
C GLN A 321 8.81 10.35 0.33
N VAL A 322 9.73 10.11 -0.62
CA VAL A 322 11.01 10.84 -0.67
C VAL A 322 10.81 12.33 -0.91
N ALA A 323 9.90 12.72 -1.80
CA ALA A 323 9.66 14.13 -2.11
C ALA A 323 8.89 14.86 -1.01
N ALA A 324 7.88 14.23 -0.42
CA ALA A 324 7.06 14.80 0.65
C ALA A 324 7.82 14.89 1.97
N GLN A 325 8.61 13.86 2.30
CA GLN A 325 9.38 13.75 3.54
C GLN A 325 10.77 13.20 3.24
N PRO A 326 11.74 14.06 2.85
CA PRO A 326 13.06 13.60 2.46
C PRO A 326 13.86 13.16 3.69
N THR A 327 13.79 11.87 4.03
CA THR A 327 14.59 11.21 5.06
C THR A 327 15.51 10.14 4.46
N ILE A 328 16.60 9.78 5.15
CA ILE A 328 17.52 8.72 4.71
C ILE A 328 16.78 7.38 4.55
N GLU A 329 15.84 7.09 5.45
CA GLU A 329 15.02 5.89 5.38
C GLU A 329 14.20 5.82 4.10
N ASN A 330 13.50 6.91 3.75
CA ASN A 330 12.70 6.98 2.53
C ASN A 330 13.57 6.87 1.27
N VAL A 331 14.78 7.46 1.29
CA VAL A 331 15.75 7.32 0.19
C VAL A 331 16.19 5.87 0.03
N ASN A 332 16.46 5.15 1.13
CA ASN A 332 16.84 3.74 1.06
C ASN A 332 15.69 2.87 0.54
N LYS A 333 14.45 3.14 0.94
CA LYS A 333 13.25 2.49 0.38
C LYS A 333 13.17 2.70 -1.13
N PHE A 334 13.33 3.94 -1.59
CA PHE A 334 13.32 4.25 -3.03
C PHE A 334 14.46 3.56 -3.79
N LYS A 335 15.68 3.53 -3.23
CA LYS A 335 16.81 2.80 -3.84
C LYS A 335 16.54 1.31 -4.00
N ASN A 336 15.93 0.69 -3.00
CA ASN A 336 15.57 -0.73 -3.08
C ASN A 336 14.55 -0.98 -4.21
N VAL A 337 13.56 -0.09 -4.35
CA VAL A 337 12.60 -0.13 -5.47
C VAL A 337 13.35 0.04 -6.80
N GLU A 338 14.18 1.08 -6.92
CA GLU A 338 14.92 1.38 -8.15
C GLU A 338 15.83 0.22 -8.58
N SER A 339 16.58 -0.36 -7.66
CA SER A 339 17.48 -1.48 -7.94
C SER A 339 16.71 -2.73 -8.39
N GLY A 340 15.50 -2.95 -7.84
CA GLY A 340 14.60 -4.01 -8.30
C GLY A 340 14.07 -3.75 -9.72
N MET A 341 13.72 -2.50 -10.03
CA MET A 341 13.14 -2.13 -11.33
C MET A 341 14.18 -2.02 -12.45
N ARG A 342 15.44 -1.71 -12.13
CA ARG A 342 16.50 -1.50 -13.14
C ARG A 342 16.69 -2.72 -14.04
N ASN A 343 16.71 -3.91 -13.43
CA ASN A 343 16.90 -5.18 -14.13
C ASN A 343 15.59 -5.79 -14.63
N ASP A 344 14.44 -5.20 -14.28
CA ASP A 344 13.16 -5.70 -14.71
C ASP A 344 12.87 -5.28 -16.16
N SER A 345 12.75 -6.26 -17.05
CA SER A 345 12.47 -6.04 -18.47
C SER A 345 11.06 -5.51 -18.73
N SER A 346 10.14 -5.68 -17.78
CA SER A 346 8.78 -5.15 -17.86
C SER A 346 8.67 -3.67 -17.50
N VAL A 347 9.75 -3.04 -17.03
CA VAL A 347 9.77 -1.60 -16.77
C VAL A 347 10.30 -0.84 -18.00
N PRO A 348 9.52 0.06 -18.58
CA PRO A 348 9.91 0.83 -19.76
C PRO A 348 11.13 1.73 -19.55
N LEU A 349 11.89 1.98 -20.63
CA LEU A 349 13.12 2.79 -20.58
C LEU A 349 12.87 4.24 -20.16
N ASN A 350 11.75 4.84 -20.56
CA ASN A 350 11.34 6.19 -20.14
C ASN A 350 11.11 6.24 -18.62
N VAL A 351 10.47 5.24 -18.03
CA VAL A 351 10.29 5.12 -16.56
C VAL A 351 11.64 5.00 -15.87
N LYS A 352 12.52 4.11 -16.35
CA LYS A 352 13.90 3.98 -15.81
C LYS A 352 14.68 5.30 -15.87
N THR A 353 14.58 5.99 -17.00
CA THR A 353 15.23 7.30 -17.21
C THR A 353 14.70 8.35 -16.23
N ALA A 354 13.38 8.38 -16.02
CA ALA A 354 12.77 9.30 -15.05
C ALA A 354 13.19 8.98 -13.60
N MET A 355 13.32 7.70 -13.25
CA MET A 355 13.82 7.26 -11.95
C MET A 355 15.28 7.69 -11.72
N ASP A 356 16.15 7.54 -12.73
CA ASP A 356 17.54 8.01 -12.69
C ASP A 356 17.63 9.52 -12.45
N LYS A 357 16.79 10.29 -13.16
CA LYS A 357 16.72 11.74 -12.99
C LYS A 357 16.28 12.12 -11.58
N PHE A 358 15.21 11.51 -11.08
CA PHE A 358 14.73 11.75 -9.72
C PHE A 358 15.79 11.39 -8.67
N LEU A 359 16.47 10.25 -8.82
CA LEU A 359 17.55 9.84 -7.93
C LEU A 359 18.73 10.84 -7.95
N GLY A 360 19.04 11.41 -9.12
CA GLY A 360 19.99 12.51 -9.25
C GLY A 360 19.61 13.72 -8.41
N SER A 361 18.33 14.09 -8.36
CA SER A 361 17.83 15.19 -7.53
C SER A 361 17.80 14.84 -6.03
N VAL A 362 17.53 13.59 -5.68
CA VAL A 362 17.71 13.08 -4.30
C VAL A 362 19.16 13.28 -3.85
N TYR A 363 20.14 12.87 -4.64
CA TYR A 363 21.55 13.03 -4.27
C TYR A 363 21.97 14.49 -4.13
N LYS A 364 21.46 15.38 -4.98
CA LYS A 364 21.71 16.82 -4.87
C LYS A 364 21.09 17.39 -3.60
N PHE A 365 19.86 17.01 -3.28
CA PHE A 365 19.15 17.48 -2.09
C PHE A 365 19.88 17.07 -0.80
N PHE A 366 20.29 15.81 -0.70
CA PHE A 366 21.08 15.31 0.42
C PHE A 366 22.58 15.62 0.30
N GLY A 367 22.97 16.61 -0.52
CA GLY A 367 24.30 16.87 -1.07
C GLY A 367 25.51 16.98 -0.12
N ASN A 368 25.37 16.61 1.16
CA ASN A 368 26.42 16.52 2.17
C ASN A 368 26.30 15.31 3.14
N LEU A 369 25.28 14.45 3.05
CA LEU A 369 25.10 13.29 3.95
C LEU A 369 25.87 12.03 3.50
N PHE A 370 26.18 11.95 2.20
CA PHE A 370 27.05 10.90 1.64
C PHE A 370 28.23 11.61 1.01
N ASN A 371 29.32 11.73 1.76
CA ASN A 371 30.53 12.42 1.34
C ASN A 371 30.97 11.93 -0.06
N LYS A 372 31.43 12.86 -0.92
CA LYS A 372 31.85 12.64 -2.31
C LYS A 372 32.83 11.46 -2.48
N GLU A 373 33.59 11.13 -1.44
CA GLU A 373 34.53 10.01 -1.41
C GLU A 373 33.86 8.65 -1.55
N SER A 374 32.69 8.42 -0.93
CA SER A 374 32.01 7.12 -1.01
C SER A 374 31.50 6.79 -2.43
N TRP A 375 31.17 7.82 -3.22
CA TRP A 375 30.71 7.68 -4.59
C TRP A 375 31.84 7.63 -5.60
N LYS A 376 32.94 8.35 -5.37
CA LYS A 376 34.17 8.15 -6.14
C LYS A 376 34.65 6.70 -6.00
N GLN A 377 34.62 6.18 -4.78
CA GLN A 377 35.03 4.80 -4.48
C GLN A 377 34.07 3.75 -5.06
N LYS A 378 32.74 3.96 -5.02
CA LYS A 378 31.78 3.06 -5.68
C LYS A 378 31.76 3.17 -7.21
N GLY A 379 31.95 4.37 -7.76
CA GLY A 379 32.11 4.59 -9.19
C GLY A 379 33.37 3.93 -9.72
N ASP A 380 34.48 4.05 -8.99
CA ASP A 380 35.76 3.39 -9.28
C ASP A 380 35.66 1.86 -9.13
N ASP A 381 34.87 1.35 -8.17
CA ASP A 381 34.61 -0.09 -8.01
C ASP A 381 33.68 -0.66 -9.10
N ILE A 382 32.70 0.11 -9.57
CA ILE A 382 31.86 -0.28 -10.73
C ILE A 382 32.70 -0.26 -12.01
N LEU A 383 33.54 0.76 -12.19
CA LEU A 383 34.49 0.83 -13.31
C LEU A 383 35.49 -0.34 -13.27
N ARG A 384 36.04 -0.70 -12.09
CA ARG A 384 36.90 -1.89 -11.92
C ARG A 384 36.17 -3.20 -12.21
N LYS A 385 34.89 -3.33 -11.82
CA LYS A 385 34.09 -4.53 -12.10
C LYS A 385 33.69 -4.65 -13.57
N VAL A 386 33.59 -3.53 -14.28
CA VAL A 386 33.40 -3.48 -15.75
C VAL A 386 34.72 -3.71 -16.50
N GLU A 387 35.87 -3.46 -15.87
CA GLU A 387 37.21 -3.73 -16.42
C GLU A 387 37.60 -5.22 -16.49
N ASP A 388 36.75 -6.12 -16.00
CA ASP A 388 36.99 -7.57 -16.00
C ASP A 388 36.25 -8.35 -17.11
N THR A 389 36.13 -7.73 -18.28
CA THR A 389 35.94 -8.50 -19.53
C THR A 389 36.90 -8.00 -20.60
N GLU A 390 37.95 -8.78 -20.83
CA GLU A 390 38.98 -8.63 -21.88
C GLU A 390 38.41 -8.21 -23.25
N LYS A 391 37.17 -8.60 -23.54
CA LYS A 391 36.44 -8.23 -24.77
C LYS A 391 36.21 -6.71 -24.89
N PHE A 392 35.82 -6.03 -23.80
CA PHE A 392 35.59 -4.59 -23.82
C PHE A 392 36.90 -3.80 -23.93
N LYS A 393 37.98 -4.27 -23.31
CA LYS A 393 39.32 -3.67 -23.45
C LYS A 393 39.82 -3.74 -24.90
N SER A 394 39.57 -4.85 -25.58
CA SER A 394 39.89 -5.02 -27.02
C SER A 394 39.09 -4.03 -27.88
N ASP A 395 37.76 -4.00 -27.70
CA ASP A 395 36.86 -3.14 -28.49
C ASP A 395 37.12 -1.64 -28.24
N PHE A 396 37.43 -1.27 -26.99
CA PHE A 396 37.76 0.11 -26.62
C PHE A 396 39.14 0.55 -27.13
N LYS A 397 40.12 -0.36 -27.18
CA LYS A 397 41.44 -0.08 -27.78
C LYS A 397 41.31 0.11 -29.29
N GLN A 398 40.48 -0.69 -29.96
CA GLN A 398 40.15 -0.51 -31.38
C GLN A 398 39.41 0.80 -31.63
N PHE A 399 38.49 1.19 -30.74
CA PHE A 399 37.76 2.46 -30.82
C PHE A 399 38.68 3.68 -30.64
N LYS A 400 39.61 3.66 -29.67
CA LYS A 400 40.60 4.73 -29.49
C LYS A 400 41.54 4.87 -30.68
N SER A 401 41.96 3.76 -31.30
CA SER A 401 42.77 3.77 -32.53
C SER A 401 42.02 4.51 -33.65
N LYS A 402 40.75 4.15 -33.89
CA LYS A 402 39.92 4.77 -34.92
C LYS A 402 39.69 6.27 -34.69
N ILE A 403 39.59 6.73 -33.43
CA ILE A 403 39.50 8.16 -33.11
C ILE A 403 40.81 8.90 -33.38
N SER A 404 41.97 8.27 -33.10
CA SER A 404 43.28 8.85 -33.41
C SER A 404 43.49 8.96 -34.92
N ASP A 405 43.12 7.94 -35.69
CA ASP A 405 43.19 7.97 -37.16
C ASP A 405 42.28 9.05 -37.76
N PHE A 406 41.09 9.24 -37.17
CA PHE A 406 40.15 10.30 -37.57
C PHE A 406 40.66 11.71 -37.23
N LYS A 407 41.45 11.87 -36.16
CA LYS A 407 42.09 13.14 -35.79
C LYS A 407 43.31 13.44 -36.66
N ALA A 408 44.14 12.42 -36.94
CA ALA A 408 45.30 12.56 -37.82
C ALA A 408 44.87 12.88 -39.28
N GLY A 409 43.76 12.31 -39.76
CA GLY A 409 43.19 12.65 -41.06
C GLY A 409 42.67 14.09 -41.17
N LYS A 410 42.36 14.74 -40.04
CA LYS A 410 41.88 16.14 -40.00
C LYS A 410 43.02 17.17 -39.99
N GLU A 411 44.23 16.77 -39.60
CA GLU A 411 45.40 17.66 -39.59
C GLU A 411 46.09 17.74 -40.96
N ASN A 412 45.91 16.74 -41.83
CA ASN A 412 46.42 16.73 -43.21
C ASN A 412 45.54 17.49 -44.23
N LEU A 413 44.48 18.18 -43.79
CA LEU A 413 43.59 18.98 -44.64
C LEU A 413 43.76 20.49 -44.44
N LYS A 414 44.81 20.94 -43.72
CA LYS A 414 45.06 22.37 -43.46
C LYS A 414 46.03 23.05 -44.42
N ASP A 415 46.62 22.34 -45.38
CA ASP A 415 47.55 22.91 -46.38
C ASP A 415 47.00 22.79 -47.82
N PHE A 416 45.77 23.22 -48.04
CA PHE A 416 45.30 23.57 -49.39
C PHE A 416 44.94 25.05 -49.44
N ASP A 417 45.94 25.83 -49.82
CA ASP A 417 45.82 27.21 -50.27
C ASP A 417 45.26 27.21 -51.71
N VAL A 418 44.05 27.74 -51.91
CA VAL A 418 43.52 27.99 -53.26
C VAL A 418 42.81 29.34 -53.26
N ASN A 419 43.40 30.22 -54.06
CA ASN A 419 43.00 31.58 -54.38
C ASN A 419 41.51 31.77 -54.68
N GLU A 420 41.06 32.98 -54.36
CA GLU A 420 39.84 33.59 -54.86
C GLU A 420 39.76 33.56 -56.39
N GLU A 421 38.67 33.04 -56.94
CA GLU A 421 38.13 33.53 -58.21
C GLU A 421 36.61 33.64 -58.14
N LYS A 422 36.11 34.77 -58.65
CA LYS A 422 34.72 35.22 -58.61
C LYS A 422 33.86 34.57 -59.71
N ALA A 423 32.61 34.29 -59.32
CA ALA A 423 31.36 34.33 -60.11
C ALA A 423 31.14 33.27 -61.22
N PRO A 424 29.88 33.05 -61.73
CA PRO A 424 28.61 33.71 -61.42
C PRO A 424 27.41 32.79 -61.09
N LEU A 425 26.38 33.42 -60.53
CA LEU A 425 25.01 32.93 -60.39
C LEU A 425 24.36 32.57 -61.72
N MET A 426 23.60 31.46 -61.75
CA MET A 426 22.39 31.28 -62.57
C MET A 426 21.49 30.15 -62.02
N PRO A 427 20.17 30.17 -62.32
CA PRO A 427 19.12 29.77 -61.39
C PRO A 427 18.58 28.36 -61.66
N ILE A 428 18.11 27.67 -60.62
CA ILE A 428 17.39 26.40 -60.76
C ILE A 428 15.90 26.63 -60.62
N LYS A 429 15.19 26.29 -61.70
CA LYS A 429 13.73 26.22 -61.79
C LYS A 429 13.19 25.09 -60.91
N LEU A 430 12.09 25.40 -60.24
CA LEU A 430 11.18 24.46 -59.60
C LEU A 430 10.48 23.60 -60.66
N ASN A 431 10.33 22.31 -60.35
CA ASN A 431 9.18 21.49 -60.69
C ASN A 431 8.74 20.73 -59.44
#